data_AF-A0A527RDU1-F1
#
_entry.id   AF-A0A527RDU1-F1
#
_cell.length_a   1.000
_cell.length_b   1.000
_cell.length_c   1.000
_cell.angle_alpha   90.00
_cell.angle_beta   90.00
_cell.angle_gamma   90.00
#
_symmetry.space_group_name_H-M   'P 1'
#
loop_
_entity.id
_entity.type
_entity.pdbx_description
1 polymer ?
#
loop_
_entity_poly.entity_id
_entity_poly.type
_entity_poly.pdbx_seq_one_letter_code
_entity_poly.pdbx_strand_id
1 'polypeptide(L)' 'VATNLTFLEAIINHPRFADNSYTTKFIDTTPELFEQVKRQDRATKLLTYLADVSVNGHPETRGRPAPKANA' A
#
# COMPACT_ATOMS: atom_id res chain seq x y z
N VAL A 1 -11.07 -6.81 -3.94
CA VAL A 1 -12.30 -6.27 -3.31
C VAL A 1 -11.88 -5.20 -2.32
N ALA A 2 -12.55 -4.05 -2.26
CA ALA A 2 -12.25 -3.05 -1.24
C ALA A 2 -12.63 -3.58 0.15
N THR A 3 -11.83 -3.30 1.18
CA THR A 3 -12.05 -3.75 2.56
C THR A 3 -11.98 -2.58 3.54
N ASN A 4 -12.49 -2.76 4.76
CA ASN A 4 -12.43 -1.79 5.85
C ASN A 4 -11.19 -1.94 6.75
N LEU A 5 -10.14 -2.63 6.28
CA LEU A 5 -8.97 -2.94 7.11
C LEU A 5 -8.27 -1.69 7.65
N THR A 6 -8.09 -0.66 6.83
CA THR A 6 -7.45 0.60 7.26
C THR A 6 -8.24 1.32 8.36
N PHE A 7 -9.57 1.24 8.30
CA PHE A 7 -10.44 1.78 9.35
C PHE A 7 -10.31 0.99 10.65
N LEU A 8 -10.27 -0.35 10.57
CA LEU A 8 -10.05 -1.20 11.74
C LEU A 8 -8.66 -0.99 12.35
N GLU A 9 -7.62 -0.82 11.53
CA GLU A 9 -6.27 -0.45 11.97
C GLU A 9 -6.27 0.89 12.71
N ALA A 10 -7.00 1.90 12.22
CA ALA A 10 -7.13 3.19 12.88
C ALA A 10 -7.80 3.07 14.26
N ILE A 11 -8.84 2.23 14.38
CA ILE A 11 -9.53 1.99 15.65
C ILE A 11 -8.61 1.32 16.66
N ILE A 12 -7.99 0.19 16.32
CA ILE A 12 -7.22 -0.60 17.30
C ILE A 12 -5.93 0.11 17.77
N ASN A 13 -5.40 1.01 16.93
CA ASN A 13 -4.23 1.82 17.28
C ASN A 13 -4.59 3.15 17.96
N HIS A 14 -5.88 3.49 18.10
CA HIS A 14 -6.30 4.74 18.71
C HIS A 14 -6.08 4.71 20.24
N PRO A 15 -5.48 5.75 20.86
CA PRO A 15 -5.20 5.76 22.30
C PRO A 15 -6.44 5.51 23.16
N ARG A 16 -7.56 6.15 22.81
CA ARG A 16 -8.84 5.96 23.52
C ARG A 16 -9.40 4.54 23.42
N PHE A 17 -9.05 3.80 22.37
CA PHE A 17 -9.42 2.39 22.26
C PHE A 17 -8.51 1.53 23.15
N ALA A 18 -7.21 1.81 23.16
CA ALA A 18 -6.22 1.08 23.94
C ALA A 18 -6.39 1.22 25.47
N ASP A 19 -6.80 2.39 25.95
CA ASP A 19 -7.04 2.66 27.38
C ASP A 19 -8.49 2.41 27.83
N ASN A 20 -9.36 1.97 26.92
CA ASN A 20 -10.79 1.75 27.11
C ASN A 20 -11.61 3.02 27.45
N SER A 21 -11.10 4.22 27.16
CA SER A 21 -11.77 5.52 27.39
C SER A 21 -12.69 5.96 26.24
N TYR A 22 -13.48 5.02 25.71
CA TYR A 22 -14.40 5.23 24.60
C TYR A 22 -15.86 4.99 24.99
N THR A 23 -16.79 5.55 24.22
CA THR A 23 -18.24 5.37 24.41
C THR A 23 -18.87 4.90 23.10
N THR A 24 -20.19 4.66 23.11
CA THR A 24 -20.94 4.31 21.88
C THR A 24 -20.85 5.39 20.80
N LYS A 25 -20.51 6.63 21.15
CA LYS A 25 -20.32 7.75 20.22
C LYS A 25 -18.87 7.90 19.73
N PHE A 26 -17.98 6.98 20.06
CA PHE A 26 -16.56 7.07 19.73
C PHE A 26 -16.33 7.31 18.23
N ILE A 27 -16.94 6.49 17.37
CA ILE A 27 -16.79 6.60 15.92
C ILE A 27 -17.34 7.95 15.41
N ASP A 28 -18.48 8.39 15.94
CA ASP A 28 -19.14 9.64 15.50
C ASP A 28 -18.38 10.91 15.90
N THR A 29 -17.58 10.85 16.98
CA THR A 29 -16.91 12.01 17.58
C THR A 29 -15.41 12.07 17.34
N THR A 30 -14.87 11.11 16.56
CA THR A 30 -13.42 10.95 16.31
C THR A 30 -13.17 11.00 14.79
N PRO A 31 -13.26 12.18 14.15
CA PRO A 31 -13.15 12.33 12.70
C PRO A 31 -11.80 11.85 12.13
N GLU A 32 -10.74 11.83 12.93
CA GLU A 32 -9.41 11.34 12.56
C GLU A 32 -9.40 9.85 12.19
N LEU A 33 -10.39 9.04 12.63
CA LEU A 33 -10.53 7.65 12.19
C LEU A 33 -10.82 7.51 10.68
N PHE A 34 -11.26 8.60 10.04
CA PHE A 34 -11.58 8.66 8.61
C PHE A 34 -10.49 9.35 7.79
N GLU A 35 -9.44 9.85 8.42
CA GLU A 35 -8.28 10.42 7.72
C GLU A 35 -7.50 9.30 7.02
N GLN A 36 -7.88 9.02 5.78
CA GLN A 36 -7.20 8.00 4.97
C GLN A 36 -5.84 8.51 4.50
N VAL A 37 -4.77 7.99 5.11
CA VAL A 37 -3.45 8.07 4.49
C VAL A 37 -3.43 7.11 3.31
N LYS A 38 -3.32 7.66 2.09
CA LYS A 38 -3.27 6.88 0.86
C LYS A 38 -2.01 6.00 0.87
N ARG A 39 -2.16 4.71 1.19
CA ARG A 39 -1.05 3.75 1.20
C ARG A 39 -0.43 3.70 -0.19
N GLN A 40 0.85 4.03 -0.30
CA GLN A 40 1.56 3.95 -1.56
C GLN A 40 1.93 2.49 -1.82
N ASP A 41 1.23 1.85 -2.74
CA ASP A 41 1.47 0.46 -3.12
C ASP A 41 2.70 0.31 -4.04
N ARG A 42 3.87 0.67 -3.51
CA ARG A 42 5.14 0.71 -4.26
C ARG A 42 5.64 -0.69 -4.61
N ALA A 43 5.51 -1.64 -3.68
CA ALA A 43 5.97 -3.00 -3.87
C ALA A 43 5.20 -3.69 -5.01
N THR A 44 3.86 -3.61 -5.02
CA THR A 44 3.06 -4.19 -6.10
C THR A 44 3.38 -3.52 -7.43
N LYS A 45 3.49 -2.18 -7.48
CA LYS A 45 3.89 -1.47 -8.70
C LYS A 45 5.24 -1.93 -9.25
N LEU A 46 6.24 -2.12 -8.38
CA LEU A 46 7.54 -2.64 -8.77
C LEU A 46 7.45 -4.07 -9.27
N LEU A 47 6.72 -4.95 -8.58
CA LEU A 47 6.51 -6.33 -9.01
C LEU A 47 5.76 -6.41 -10.35
N THR A 48 4.76 -5.56 -10.56
CA THR A 48 4.05 -5.44 -11.84
C THR A 48 5.00 -5.03 -12.95
N TYR A 49 5.86 -4.03 -12.70
CA TYR A 49 6.85 -3.61 -13.69
C TYR A 49 7.87 -4.72 -14.01
N LEU A 50 8.40 -5.39 -12.98
CA LEU A 50 9.33 -6.50 -13.16
C LEU A 50 8.69 -7.65 -13.95
N ALA A 51 7.43 -8.00 -13.64
CA ALA A 51 6.69 -9.02 -14.36
C ALA A 51 6.47 -8.61 -15.83
N ASP A 52 6.05 -7.36 -16.07
CA ASP A 52 5.80 -6.84 -17.41
C ASP A 52 7.08 -6.85 -18.27
N VAL A 53 8.19 -6.31 -17.76
CA VAL A 53 9.48 -6.31 -18.46
C VAL A 53 10.01 -7.73 -18.67
N SER A 54 9.80 -8.64 -17.72
CA SER A 54 10.27 -10.03 -17.86
C SER A 54 9.51 -10.82 -18.93
N VAL A 55 8.20 -10.57 -19.09
CA VAL A 55 7.35 -11.27 -20.06
C VAL A 55 7.41 -10.60 -21.44
N ASN A 56 7.32 -9.27 -21.48
CA ASN A 56 7.17 -8.52 -22.72
C ASN A 56 8.52 -7.94 -23.21
N GLY A 57 9.54 -7.86 -22.36
CA GLY A 57 10.79 -7.15 -22.66
C GLY A 57 10.61 -5.62 -22.66
N HIS A 58 11.67 -4.88 -22.31
CA HIS A 58 11.62 -3.42 -22.29
C HIS A 58 11.78 -2.85 -23.72
N PRO A 59 10.92 -1.90 -24.17
CA PRO A 59 10.97 -1.35 -25.53
C PRO A 59 12.35 -0.85 -25.96
N GLU A 60 13.02 -0.08 -25.10
CA GLU A 60 14.35 0.46 -25.37
C GLU A 60 15.46 -0.60 -25.53
N THR A 61 15.35 -1.76 -24.88
CA THR A 61 16.41 -2.78 -24.89
C THR A 61 16.08 -3.98 -25.77
N ARG A 62 14.83 -4.09 -26.24
CA ARG A 62 14.39 -5.19 -27.10
C ARG A 62 15.22 -5.20 -28.38
N GLY A 63 15.89 -6.32 -28.64
CA GLY A 63 16.76 -6.49 -29.82
C GLY A 63 18.17 -5.90 -29.70
N ARG A 64 18.52 -5.26 -28.58
CA ARG A 64 19.92 -4.85 -28.34
C ARG A 64 20.78 -6.06 -27.92
N PRO A 65 22.09 -6.04 -28.23
CA PRO A 65 23.01 -7.07 -27.75
C PRO A 65 22.99 -7.16 -26.23
N ALA A 66 23.12 -8.37 -25.70
CA ALA A 66 23.26 -8.56 -24.26
C ALA A 66 24.51 -7.83 -23.74
N PRO A 67 24.46 -7.25 -22.52
CA PRO A 67 25.63 -6.69 -21.88
C PRO A 67 26.74 -7.73 -21.75
N LYS A 68 28.00 -7.28 -21.78
CA LYS A 68 29.13 -8.15 -21.47
C LYS A 68 29.00 -8.62 -20.02
N ALA A 69 29.25 -9.91 -19.77
CA ALA A 69 29.05 -10.52 -18.44
C ALA A 69 29.92 -9.90 -17.33
N ASN A 70 31.01 -9.21 -17.69
CA ASN A 70 31.96 -8.58 -16.77
C ASN A 70 32.12 -7.09 -17.11
N ALA A 71 31.08 -6.29 -16.83
CA ALA A 71 31.14 -4.83 -16.94
C ALA A 71 31.53 -4.22 -15.59
#